data_AF-A0A7S3AFD4-F1
#
_entry.id   AF-A0A7S3AFD4-F1
#
_cell.length_a   1.000
_cell.length_b   1.000
_cell.length_c   1.000
_cell.angle_alpha   90.00
_cell.angle_beta   90.00
_cell.angle_gamma   90.00
#
_symmetry.space_group_name_H-M   'P 1'
#
loop_
_entity.id
_entity.type
_entity.pdbx_description
1 polymer ?
#
loop_
_entity_poly.entity_id
_entity_poly.type
_entity_poly.pdbx_seq_one_letter_code
_entity_poly.pdbx_strand_id
1 'polypeptide(L)'
;PTRRLTRSPPAVAILDYMSSLSPIWTLIVLFCTVFPPIFYDRIFLPCWECYDFEAAVAHEVGHVLGFGHPDAAPADNLVMASPSECLLDNATCLSSFECARHQDYVETIDSSIMHAFTRRRPQTCLSSADLQGLHLLYPTCDGLLPLSVSCTKTGRLSGWLRLLGVTGAPFVLAVLLILLPLSCVRWRERRRMRELNIDLTLAMRDLSRTQQALKAARIREHVRESLARRRPPSQRPPSAWNRISAALSRPISRAISPTRAGSGGGGGRSDGRRRGRPTLRLQVVPVAEGEVAEGEVATAGKVVSEG
;
A
#
# COMPACT_ATOMS: atom_id res chain seq x y z
N PRO A 1 -44.98 8.94 -22.76
CA PRO A 1 -44.37 8.17 -21.64
C PRO A 1 -43.27 8.98 -20.94
N THR A 2 -43.66 9.81 -19.97
CA THR A 2 -42.76 10.59 -19.12
C THR A 2 -42.08 9.66 -18.11
N ARG A 3 -40.82 9.29 -18.36
CA ARG A 3 -40.00 8.55 -17.40
C ARG A 3 -39.81 9.45 -16.17
N ARG A 4 -40.43 9.07 -15.04
CA ARG A 4 -40.13 9.68 -13.74
C ARG A 4 -38.65 9.46 -13.44
N LEU A 5 -37.88 10.53 -13.37
CA LEU A 5 -36.56 10.55 -12.76
C LEU A 5 -36.75 10.25 -11.27
N THR A 6 -36.69 8.98 -10.90
CA THR A 6 -36.59 8.58 -9.51
C THR A 6 -35.25 9.08 -8.99
N ARG A 7 -35.29 10.16 -8.22
CA ARG A 7 -34.14 10.74 -7.53
C ARG A 7 -33.50 9.62 -6.71
N SER A 8 -32.27 9.24 -7.06
CA SER A 8 -31.53 8.25 -6.29
C SER A 8 -31.35 8.77 -4.86
N PRO A 9 -31.41 7.89 -3.85
CA PRO A 9 -31.16 8.31 -2.48
C PRO A 9 -29.73 8.89 -2.38
N PRO A 10 -29.53 9.95 -1.58
CA PRO A 10 -28.27 10.70 -1.53
C PRO A 10 -27.04 9.82 -1.22
N ALA A 11 -27.22 8.73 -0.49
CA ALA A 11 -26.16 7.76 -0.19
C ALA A 11 -25.57 7.09 -1.45
N VAL A 12 -26.39 6.84 -2.49
CA VAL A 12 -25.92 6.22 -3.73
C VAL A 12 -25.08 7.21 -4.54
N ALA A 13 -25.46 8.49 -4.57
CA ALA A 13 -24.71 9.52 -5.27
C ALA A 13 -23.30 9.71 -4.68
N ILE A 14 -23.17 9.62 -3.35
CA ILE A 14 -21.86 9.68 -2.68
C ILE A 14 -21.01 8.46 -3.05
N LEU A 15 -21.60 7.26 -3.06
CA LEU A 15 -20.88 6.05 -3.46
C LEU A 15 -20.39 6.10 -4.92
N ASP A 16 -21.22 6.61 -5.83
CA ASP A 16 -20.85 6.78 -7.24
C ASP A 16 -19.73 7.82 -7.41
N TYR A 17 -19.75 8.89 -6.61
CA TYR A 17 -18.65 9.85 -6.58
C TYR A 17 -17.36 9.21 -6.05
N MET A 18 -17.43 8.45 -4.96
CA MET A 18 -16.27 7.77 -4.38
C MET A 18 -15.71 6.67 -5.29
N SER A 19 -16.54 5.98 -6.07
CA SER A 19 -16.09 4.95 -7.02
C SER A 19 -15.38 5.55 -8.24
N SER A 20 -15.71 6.81 -8.58
CA SER A 20 -15.08 7.58 -9.68
C SER A 20 -13.67 8.07 -9.33
N LEU A 21 -13.36 8.20 -8.05
CA LEU A 21 -12.03 8.62 -7.59
C LEU A 21 -10.98 7.52 -7.80
N SER A 22 -9.75 7.94 -8.10
CA SER A 22 -8.61 7.03 -8.17
C SER A 22 -8.31 6.48 -6.77
N PRO A 23 -8.16 5.16 -6.60
CA PRO A 23 -7.88 4.55 -5.31
C PRO A 23 -6.55 5.05 -4.72
N ILE A 24 -5.57 5.36 -5.59
CA ILE A 24 -4.28 5.91 -5.17
C ILE A 24 -4.48 7.30 -4.56
N TRP A 25 -5.27 8.16 -5.20
CA TRP A 25 -5.55 9.50 -4.68
C TRP A 25 -6.29 9.45 -3.35
N THR A 26 -7.26 8.54 -3.22
CA THR A 26 -7.96 8.35 -1.94
C THR A 26 -7.03 7.90 -0.81
N LEU A 27 -6.02 7.07 -1.11
CA LEU A 27 -5.02 6.65 -0.12
C LEU A 27 -4.10 7.80 0.29
N ILE A 28 -3.66 8.63 -0.65
CA ILE A 28 -2.83 9.81 -0.36
C ILE A 28 -3.60 10.80 0.50
N VAL A 29 -4.84 11.13 0.15
CA VAL A 29 -5.68 12.04 0.95
C VAL A 29 -5.92 11.47 2.34
N LEU A 30 -6.20 10.17 2.46
CA LEU A 30 -6.37 9.52 3.76
C LEU A 30 -5.09 9.58 4.59
N PHE A 31 -3.93 9.33 3.97
CA PHE A 31 -2.64 9.45 4.64
C PHE A 31 -2.40 10.88 5.13
N CYS A 32 -2.55 11.89 4.26
CA CYS A 32 -2.34 13.29 4.61
C CYS A 32 -3.32 13.83 5.65
N THR A 33 -4.49 13.20 5.82
CA THR A 33 -5.48 13.62 6.83
C THR A 33 -5.29 12.92 8.16
N VAL A 34 -4.91 11.63 8.15
CA VAL A 34 -4.75 10.82 9.37
C VAL A 34 -3.35 10.97 9.97
N PHE A 35 -2.30 11.02 9.14
CA PHE A 35 -0.91 11.00 9.59
C PHE A 35 -0.52 12.25 10.41
N PRO A 36 -0.71 13.50 9.92
CA PRO A 36 -0.21 14.68 10.63
C PRO A 36 -0.76 14.88 12.04
N PRO A 37 -2.08 14.80 12.32
CA PRO A 37 -2.57 15.04 13.68
C PRO A 37 -2.13 13.94 14.65
N ILE A 38 -2.17 12.67 14.23
CA ILE A 38 -1.74 11.55 15.08
C ILE A 38 -0.24 11.63 15.36
N PHE A 39 0.56 11.88 14.32
CA PHE A 39 2.00 12.06 14.47
C PHE A 39 2.30 13.24 15.40
N TYR A 40 1.60 14.37 15.22
CA TYR A 40 1.82 15.56 16.03
C TYR A 40 1.50 15.28 17.51
N ASP A 41 0.30 14.80 17.83
CA ASP A 41 -0.16 14.66 19.22
C ASP A 41 0.52 13.50 19.95
N ARG A 42 0.85 12.40 19.25
CA ARG A 42 1.33 11.16 19.90
C ARG A 42 2.84 10.97 19.84
N ILE A 43 3.51 11.62 18.90
CA ILE A 43 4.95 11.43 18.68
C ILE A 43 5.66 12.76 18.84
N PHE A 44 5.27 13.79 18.10
CA PHE A 44 5.96 15.07 18.13
C PHE A 44 5.81 15.77 19.48
N LEU A 45 4.59 15.95 19.99
CA LEU A 45 4.36 16.67 21.25
C LEU A 45 5.06 15.98 22.43
N PRO A 46 4.92 14.64 22.62
CA PRO A 46 5.66 13.97 23.68
C PRO A 46 7.17 13.99 23.46
N CYS A 47 7.67 13.90 22.21
CA CYS A 47 9.10 14.02 21.95
C CYS A 47 9.63 15.43 22.23
N TRP A 48 8.82 16.45 21.96
CA TRP A 48 9.13 17.85 22.14
C TRP A 48 9.06 18.30 23.61
N GLU A 49 8.16 17.68 24.38
CA GLU A 49 7.95 17.98 25.80
C GLU A 49 8.71 17.03 26.73
N CYS A 50 9.06 15.81 26.28
CA CYS A 50 9.84 14.89 27.10
C CYS A 50 11.29 15.34 27.15
N TYR A 51 11.77 15.48 28.38
CA TYR A 51 13.18 15.28 28.70
C TYR A 51 13.53 13.82 28.37
N ASP A 52 14.66 13.58 27.71
CA ASP A 52 15.15 12.22 27.54
C ASP A 52 15.30 11.62 28.95
N PHE A 53 14.46 10.65 29.30
CA PHE A 53 14.40 10.09 30.65
C PHE A 53 15.77 9.61 31.10
N GLU A 54 16.56 9.06 30.17
CA GLU A 54 17.93 8.60 30.46
C GLU A 54 18.84 9.79 30.82
N ALA A 55 18.73 10.91 30.11
CA ALA A 55 19.48 12.13 30.41
C ALA A 55 19.00 12.78 31.71
N ALA A 56 17.68 12.85 31.93
CA ALA A 56 17.03 13.30 33.17
C ALA A 56 17.57 12.54 34.38
N VAL A 57 17.51 11.21 34.33
CA VAL A 57 18.02 10.37 35.41
C VAL A 57 19.51 10.58 35.62
N ALA A 58 20.32 10.63 34.57
CA ALA A 58 21.76 10.83 34.70
C ALA A 58 22.12 12.18 35.35
N HIS A 59 21.41 13.25 35.01
CA HIS A 59 21.55 14.57 35.64
C HIS A 59 21.12 14.56 37.12
N GLU A 60 19.96 13.97 37.45
CA GLU A 60 19.51 13.87 38.85
C GLU A 60 20.45 13.00 39.68
N VAL A 61 21.01 11.93 39.11
CA VAL A 61 22.07 11.13 39.74
C VAL A 61 23.31 12.00 39.99
N GLY A 62 23.67 12.89 39.06
CA GLY A 62 24.74 13.86 39.30
C GLY A 62 24.47 14.74 40.51
N HIS A 63 23.24 15.23 40.72
CA HIS A 63 22.89 15.94 41.95
C HIS A 63 23.07 15.07 43.20
N VAL A 64 22.68 13.80 43.16
CA VAL A 64 22.89 12.85 44.27
C VAL A 64 24.38 12.63 44.55
N LEU A 65 25.22 12.66 43.52
CA LEU A 65 26.68 12.58 43.62
C LEU A 65 27.34 13.90 44.03
N GLY A 66 26.57 14.97 44.25
CA GLY A 66 27.06 16.26 44.73
C GLY A 66 27.37 17.30 43.65
N PHE A 67 27.01 17.05 42.39
CA PHE A 67 27.15 18.04 41.33
C PHE A 67 26.05 19.12 41.39
N GLY A 68 26.45 20.37 41.17
CA GLY A 68 25.55 21.49 40.92
C GLY A 68 25.36 21.77 39.43
N HIS A 69 24.48 22.72 39.10
CA HIS A 69 24.36 23.24 37.74
C HIS A 69 25.52 24.20 37.44
N PRO A 70 26.31 23.99 36.38
CA PRO A 70 27.47 24.84 36.10
C PRO A 70 27.11 26.24 35.61
N ASP A 71 25.88 26.43 35.12
CA ASP A 71 25.34 27.71 34.66
C ASP A 71 24.68 28.54 35.78
N ALA A 72 24.41 27.95 36.95
CA ALA A 72 23.84 28.69 38.08
C ALA A 72 24.84 29.69 38.67
N ALA A 73 26.13 29.33 38.70
CA ALA A 73 27.23 30.18 39.15
C ALA A 73 28.44 29.96 38.22
N PRO A 74 28.44 30.57 37.02
CA PRO A 74 29.40 30.22 35.97
C PRO A 74 30.87 30.44 36.38
N ALA A 75 31.16 31.39 37.25
CA ALA A 75 32.52 31.68 37.73
C ALA A 75 33.01 30.75 38.86
N ASP A 76 32.09 30.04 39.53
CA ASP A 76 32.40 29.24 40.72
C ASP A 76 32.58 27.75 40.41
N ASN A 77 32.68 27.38 39.13
CA ASN A 77 32.87 26.00 38.73
C ASN A 77 34.28 25.51 39.01
N LEU A 78 34.37 24.35 39.66
CA LEU A 78 35.63 23.70 39.96
C LEU A 78 35.94 22.67 38.88
N VAL A 79 37.10 22.81 38.26
CA VAL A 79 37.68 21.84 37.33
C VAL A 79 38.99 21.31 37.88
N MET A 80 39.34 20.09 37.49
CA MET A 80 40.64 19.53 37.84
C MET A 80 41.73 20.23 37.03
N ALA A 81 42.80 20.67 37.71
CA ALA A 81 43.97 21.21 37.03
C ALA A 81 44.57 20.18 36.05
N SER A 82 45.30 20.67 35.06
CA SER A 82 45.96 19.81 34.07
C SER A 82 46.86 18.74 34.75
N PRO A 83 47.01 17.54 34.17
CA PRO A 83 47.88 16.50 34.75
C PRO A 83 49.34 16.93 34.96
N SER A 84 49.79 17.95 34.22
CA SER A 84 51.12 18.55 34.38
C SER A 84 51.25 19.43 35.63
N GLU A 85 50.14 19.99 36.11
CA GLU A 85 50.12 20.86 37.28
C GLU A 85 49.73 20.11 38.55
N CYS A 86 48.89 19.08 38.44
CA CYS A 86 48.58 18.21 39.55
C CYS A 86 48.45 16.75 39.10
N LEU A 87 49.28 15.90 39.70
CA LEU A 87 49.20 14.46 39.59
C LEU A 87 48.50 13.91 40.83
N LEU A 88 47.33 13.30 40.62
CA LEU A 88 46.65 12.54 41.67
C LEU A 88 47.31 11.16 41.78
N ASP A 89 48.12 10.97 42.82
CA ASP A 89 48.74 9.70 43.18
C ASP A 89 48.20 9.20 44.53
N ASN A 90 48.71 8.07 45.01
CA ASN A 90 48.27 7.49 46.27
C ASN A 90 48.55 8.36 47.51
N ALA A 91 49.43 9.38 47.39
CA ALA A 91 49.72 10.30 48.47
C ALA A 91 48.84 11.56 48.41
N THR A 92 48.55 12.08 47.22
CA THR A 92 47.80 13.33 47.01
C THR A 92 46.30 13.12 46.79
N CYS A 93 45.84 11.89 46.53
CA CYS A 93 44.43 11.64 46.24
C CYS A 93 43.48 11.99 47.40
N LEU A 94 43.94 11.96 48.66
CA LEU A 94 43.15 12.38 49.82
C LEU A 94 42.92 13.90 49.87
N SER A 95 43.73 14.69 49.16
CA SER A 95 43.63 16.14 49.06
C SER A 95 43.33 16.60 47.62
N SER A 96 42.48 15.86 46.90
CA SER A 96 42.11 16.15 45.50
C SER A 96 41.66 17.61 45.26
N PHE A 97 41.02 18.24 46.24
CA PHE A 97 40.57 19.63 46.16
C PHE A 97 41.70 20.67 46.10
N GLU A 98 42.92 20.34 46.54
CA GLU A 98 44.09 21.22 46.35
C GLU A 98 44.42 21.40 44.86
N CYS A 99 43.95 20.49 44.02
CA CYS A 99 44.12 20.51 42.57
C CYS A 99 42.91 21.09 41.82
N ALA A 100 41.87 21.49 42.54
CA ALA A 100 40.74 22.17 41.93
C ALA A 100 41.12 23.60 41.54
N ARG A 101 40.68 24.04 40.36
CA ARG A 101 40.75 25.45 39.95
C ARG A 101 39.40 25.94 39.52
N HIS A 102 39.14 27.22 39.76
CA HIS A 102 37.99 27.89 39.22
C HIS A 102 38.15 28.07 37.71
N GLN A 103 37.12 27.70 36.96
CA GLN A 103 37.04 27.95 35.53
C GLN A 103 35.64 28.45 35.18
N ASP A 104 35.58 29.55 34.42
CA ASP A 104 34.30 30.06 33.93
C ASP A 104 33.62 29.02 33.03
N TYR A 105 32.35 28.72 33.32
CA TYR A 105 31.56 27.85 32.46
C TYR A 105 31.19 28.56 31.16
N VAL A 106 31.57 27.95 30.04
CA VAL A 106 31.20 28.38 28.70
C VAL A 106 30.33 27.29 28.10
N GLU A 107 29.11 27.65 27.69
CA GLU A 107 28.21 26.72 27.02
C GLU A 107 28.79 26.32 25.66
N THR A 108 29.36 25.12 25.58
CA THR A 108 29.85 24.52 24.33
C THR A 108 28.87 23.47 23.81
N ILE A 109 29.18 22.91 22.63
CA ILE A 109 28.40 21.82 22.03
C ILE A 109 28.49 20.54 22.87
N ASP A 110 29.62 20.34 23.58
CA ASP A 110 29.88 19.20 24.48
C ASP A 110 29.78 19.63 25.96
N SER A 111 28.74 20.41 26.28
CA SER A 111 28.49 20.89 27.64
C SER A 111 28.29 19.74 28.63
N SER A 112 28.50 20.04 29.91
CA SER A 112 28.15 19.19 31.04
C SER A 112 26.70 18.68 30.98
N ILE A 113 26.49 17.41 31.32
CA ILE A 113 25.15 16.82 31.53
C ILE A 113 24.41 17.51 32.67
N MET A 114 25.16 18.14 33.58
CA MET A 114 24.64 18.91 34.71
C MET A 114 24.20 20.31 34.33
N HIS A 115 24.34 20.75 33.08
CA HIS A 115 23.77 22.03 32.66
C HIS A 115 22.26 22.08 32.95
N ALA A 116 21.77 23.19 33.52
CA ALA A 116 20.38 23.30 33.95
C ALA A 116 19.43 22.91 32.79
N PHE A 117 18.55 21.96 33.06
CA PHE A 117 17.82 21.25 32.03
C PHE A 117 17.13 22.17 31.01
N THR A 118 17.63 22.14 29.77
CA THR A 118 16.91 22.71 28.63
C THR A 118 16.15 21.61 27.91
N ARG A 119 14.92 21.89 27.45
CA ARG A 119 14.04 20.94 26.73
C ARG A 119 14.62 20.39 25.40
N ARG A 120 15.90 20.66 25.07
CA ARG A 120 16.49 20.40 23.74
C ARG A 120 17.84 19.66 23.75
N ARG A 121 18.40 19.26 24.90
CA ARG A 121 19.70 18.57 24.93
C ARG A 121 19.56 17.12 25.45
N PRO A 122 19.41 16.11 24.57
CA PRO A 122 19.33 14.70 24.96
C PRO A 122 20.72 14.08 25.13
N GLN A 123 21.58 14.72 25.91
CA GLN A 123 22.91 14.17 26.20
C GLN A 123 22.78 13.21 27.39
N THR A 124 22.82 11.91 27.08
CA THR A 124 22.77 10.84 28.10
C THR A 124 24.16 10.44 28.58
N CYS A 125 25.18 10.79 27.79
CA CYS A 125 26.57 10.43 28.04
C CYS A 125 27.25 11.49 28.91
N LEU A 126 28.09 11.04 29.83
CA LEU A 126 28.95 11.90 30.64
C LEU A 126 29.87 12.73 29.73
N SER A 127 29.96 14.05 29.92
CA SER A 127 30.95 14.87 29.23
C SER A 127 32.35 14.70 29.85
N SER A 128 33.38 15.21 29.17
CA SER A 128 34.74 15.25 29.75
C SER A 128 34.81 16.11 31.01
N ALA A 129 34.07 17.23 31.05
CA ALA A 129 33.99 18.10 32.22
C ALA A 129 33.32 17.39 33.41
N ASP A 130 32.23 16.65 33.17
CA ASP A 130 31.56 15.88 34.22
C ASP A 130 32.45 14.75 34.75
N LEU A 131 33.19 14.07 33.86
CA LEU A 131 34.15 13.04 34.26
C LEU A 131 35.27 13.60 35.14
N GLN A 132 35.81 14.77 34.78
CA GLN A 132 36.82 15.44 35.60
C GLN A 132 36.28 15.85 36.97
N GLY A 133 35.06 16.42 37.02
CA GLY A 133 34.41 16.73 38.29
C GLY A 133 34.14 15.47 39.13
N LEU A 134 33.85 14.33 38.49
CA LEU A 134 33.65 13.07 39.19
C LEU A 134 34.94 12.57 39.82
N HIS A 135 36.06 12.66 39.10
CA HIS A 135 37.38 12.33 39.64
C HIS A 135 37.85 13.32 40.70
N LEU A 136 37.40 14.57 40.67
CA LEU A 136 37.68 15.53 41.73
C LEU A 136 36.98 15.14 43.04
N LEU A 137 35.70 14.76 42.96
CA LEU A 137 34.87 14.36 44.11
C LEU A 137 35.20 12.95 44.61
N TYR A 138 35.50 12.03 43.70
CA TYR A 138 35.74 10.61 43.97
C TYR A 138 37.05 10.15 43.29
N PRO A 139 38.21 10.60 43.79
CA PRO A 139 39.49 10.33 43.16
C PRO A 139 39.89 8.85 43.25
N THR A 140 40.43 8.32 42.15
CA THR A 140 41.10 7.01 42.12
C THR A 140 42.60 7.19 42.32
N CYS A 141 43.15 6.61 43.39
CA CYS A 141 44.55 6.77 43.81
C CYS A 141 45.56 5.94 42.99
N ASP A 142 45.14 5.29 41.91
CA ASP A 142 45.94 4.32 41.16
C ASP A 142 46.79 4.96 40.04
N GLY A 143 46.77 6.30 39.91
CA GLY A 143 47.52 7.06 38.88
C GLY A 143 47.06 6.84 37.44
N LEU A 144 46.05 5.99 37.23
CA LEU A 144 45.46 5.68 35.93
C LEU A 144 44.13 6.42 35.77
N LEU A 145 44.19 7.69 35.38
CA LEU A 145 42.98 8.43 35.04
C LEU A 145 42.50 8.03 33.63
N PRO A 146 41.29 7.46 33.48
CA PRO A 146 40.73 7.27 32.16
C PRO A 146 40.50 8.62 31.47
N LEU A 147 41.18 8.84 30.34
CA LEU A 147 41.13 10.09 29.58
C LEU A 147 39.93 10.15 28.62
N SER A 148 39.19 9.06 28.42
CA SER A 148 38.09 9.00 27.47
C SER A 148 36.86 8.31 28.04
N VAL A 149 35.70 8.94 27.81
CA VAL A 149 34.38 8.38 28.08
C VAL A 149 33.94 7.55 26.88
N SER A 150 33.76 6.24 27.06
CA SER A 150 33.16 5.39 26.02
C SER A 150 31.66 5.31 26.24
N CYS A 151 30.89 6.09 25.49
CA CYS A 151 29.43 6.03 25.55
C CYS A 151 28.89 5.03 24.53
N THR A 152 28.49 3.86 25.01
CA THR A 152 27.85 2.84 24.17
C THR A 152 26.32 2.98 24.24
N LYS A 153 25.76 3.88 23.43
CA LYS A 153 24.30 3.98 23.30
C LYS A 153 23.79 2.86 22.40
N THR A 154 23.13 1.85 22.97
CA THR A 154 22.50 0.80 22.16
C THR A 154 21.37 1.40 21.33
N GLY A 155 21.45 1.27 20.01
CA GLY A 155 20.40 1.72 19.09
C GLY A 155 19.10 0.95 19.32
N ARG A 156 18.16 1.54 20.07
CA ARG A 156 16.83 0.96 20.25
C ARG A 156 15.91 1.40 19.11
N LEU A 157 15.48 0.46 18.28
CA LEU A 157 14.44 0.65 17.25
C LEU A 157 13.03 0.93 17.82
N SER A 158 12.92 1.27 19.11
CA SER A 158 11.64 1.50 19.79
C SER A 158 10.85 2.67 19.19
N GLY A 159 11.53 3.68 18.64
CA GLY A 159 10.91 4.80 17.96
C GLY A 159 10.14 4.37 16.71
N TRP A 160 10.72 3.49 15.89
CA TRP A 160 10.07 2.92 14.70
C TRP A 160 8.88 2.04 15.06
N LEU A 161 9.01 1.23 16.11
CA LEU A 161 7.90 0.38 16.58
C LEU A 161 6.73 1.24 17.09
N ARG A 162 6.99 2.34 17.80
CA ARG A 162 5.97 3.30 18.22
C ARG A 162 5.34 4.01 17.03
N LEU A 163 6.13 4.47 16.05
CA LEU A 163 5.62 5.10 14.83
C LEU A 163 4.69 4.15 14.06
N LEU A 164 5.12 2.90 13.86
CA LEU A 164 4.35 1.88 13.15
C LEU A 164 3.08 1.50 13.93
N GLY A 165 3.18 1.31 15.24
CA GLY A 165 2.03 0.92 16.07
C GLY A 165 1.00 2.03 16.21
N VAL A 166 1.44 3.25 16.53
CA VAL A 166 0.53 4.37 16.82
C VAL A 166 -0.03 4.99 15.54
N THR A 167 0.78 5.10 14.48
CA THR A 167 0.35 5.77 13.24
C THR A 167 -0.06 4.77 12.17
N GLY A 168 0.67 3.65 12.05
CA GLY A 168 0.39 2.63 11.04
C GLY A 168 -0.90 1.86 11.31
N ALA A 169 -1.18 1.46 12.56
CA ALA A 169 -2.40 0.72 12.89
C ALA A 169 -3.71 1.45 12.53
N PRO A 170 -3.94 2.73 12.92
CA PRO A 170 -5.16 3.44 12.53
C PRO A 170 -5.23 3.70 11.02
N PHE A 171 -4.08 3.94 10.37
CA PHE A 171 -4.05 4.08 8.91
C PHE A 171 -4.48 2.79 8.21
N VAL A 172 -3.90 1.64 8.58
CA VAL A 172 -4.28 0.33 8.02
C VAL A 172 -5.75 0.03 8.28
N LEU A 173 -6.26 0.31 9.48
CA LEU A 173 -7.68 0.12 9.81
C LEU A 173 -8.57 1.00 8.93
N ALA A 174 -8.24 2.28 8.74
CA ALA A 174 -9.00 3.19 7.89
C ALA A 174 -8.96 2.76 6.41
N VAL A 175 -7.81 2.30 5.93
CA VAL A 175 -7.65 1.74 4.58
C VAL A 175 -8.54 0.51 4.40
N LEU A 176 -8.57 -0.41 5.37
CA LEU A 176 -9.44 -1.59 5.30
C LEU A 176 -10.92 -1.19 5.29
N LEU A 177 -11.34 -0.26 6.16
CA LEU A 177 -12.72 0.21 6.23
C LEU A 177 -13.21 0.89 4.95
N ILE A 178 -12.32 1.58 4.22
CA ILE A 178 -12.67 2.30 2.98
C ILE A 178 -12.51 1.40 1.75
N LEU A 179 -11.39 0.69 1.62
CA LEU A 179 -11.09 -0.09 0.42
C LEU A 179 -11.89 -1.39 0.35
N LEU A 180 -12.27 -2.03 1.47
CA LEU A 180 -13.07 -3.26 1.42
C LEU A 180 -14.44 -3.01 0.76
N PRO A 181 -15.26 -2.03 1.20
CA PRO A 181 -16.53 -1.72 0.54
C PRO A 181 -16.34 -1.27 -0.92
N LEU A 182 -15.36 -0.42 -1.20
CA LEU A 182 -15.09 0.04 -2.57
C LEU A 182 -14.69 -1.12 -3.49
N SER A 183 -13.92 -2.07 -2.99
CA SER A 183 -13.55 -3.29 -3.71
C SER A 183 -14.77 -4.17 -3.97
N CYS A 184 -15.65 -4.35 -2.97
CA CYS A 184 -16.91 -5.08 -3.13
C CYS A 184 -17.83 -4.41 -4.17
N VAL A 185 -17.96 -3.09 -4.14
CA VAL A 185 -18.79 -2.31 -5.09
C VAL A 185 -18.22 -2.41 -6.50
N ARG A 186 -16.92 -2.15 -6.68
CA ARG A 186 -16.26 -2.27 -7.99
C ARG A 186 -16.33 -3.68 -8.55
N TRP A 187 -16.23 -4.69 -7.69
CA TRP A 187 -16.38 -6.08 -8.10
C TRP A 187 -17.81 -6.38 -8.56
N ARG A 188 -18.82 -5.91 -7.83
CA ARG A 188 -20.23 -6.02 -8.20
C ARG A 188 -20.54 -5.30 -9.50
N GLU A 189 -20.03 -4.08 -9.67
CA GLU A 189 -20.21 -3.28 -10.88
C GLU A 189 -19.56 -3.94 -12.10
N ARG A 190 -18.34 -4.46 -11.94
CA ARG A 190 -17.67 -5.26 -12.99
C ARG A 190 -18.48 -6.51 -13.37
N ARG A 191 -19.10 -7.19 -12.39
CA ARG A 191 -20.01 -8.31 -12.68
C ARG A 191 -21.22 -7.85 -13.50
N ARG A 192 -21.88 -6.78 -13.06
CA ARG A 192 -23.07 -6.24 -13.74
C ARG A 192 -22.76 -5.73 -15.15
N MET A 193 -21.62 -5.09 -15.37
CA MET A 193 -21.17 -4.64 -16.69
C MET A 193 -20.89 -5.80 -17.64
N ARG A 194 -20.39 -6.94 -17.13
CA ARG A 194 -20.22 -8.15 -17.94
C ARG A 194 -21.58 -8.71 -18.38
N GLU A 195 -22.55 -8.76 -17.48
CA GLU A 195 -23.91 -9.21 -17.80
C GLU A 195 -24.57 -8.29 -18.84
N LEU A 196 -24.51 -6.97 -18.64
CA LEU A 196 -25.09 -6.01 -19.58
C LEU A 196 -24.44 -6.07 -20.97
N ASN A 197 -23.13 -6.26 -21.04
CA ASN A 197 -22.42 -6.43 -22.31
C ASN A 197 -22.83 -7.73 -23.01
N ILE A 198 -23.05 -8.82 -22.27
CA ILE A 198 -23.55 -10.06 -22.84
C ILE A 198 -24.94 -9.83 -23.44
N ASP A 199 -25.86 -9.23 -22.69
CA ASP A 199 -27.22 -8.94 -23.16
C ASP A 199 -27.23 -8.01 -24.39
N LEU A 200 -26.37 -6.98 -24.38
CA LEU A 200 -26.22 -6.07 -25.50
C LEU A 200 -25.70 -6.79 -26.74
N THR A 201 -24.71 -7.69 -26.61
CA THR A 201 -24.22 -8.49 -27.75
C THR A 201 -25.28 -9.45 -28.29
N LEU A 202 -26.15 -9.99 -27.44
CA LEU A 202 -27.26 -10.84 -27.86
C LEU A 202 -28.33 -10.03 -28.61
N ALA A 203 -28.73 -8.88 -28.06
CA ALA A 203 -29.69 -7.98 -28.71
C ALA A 203 -29.19 -7.48 -30.08
N MET A 204 -27.90 -7.13 -30.19
CA MET A 204 -27.28 -6.75 -31.47
C MET A 204 -27.31 -7.90 -32.49
N ARG A 205 -27.12 -9.15 -32.05
CA ARG A 205 -27.22 -10.33 -32.93
C ARG A 205 -28.64 -10.55 -33.42
N ASP A 206 -29.64 -10.39 -32.55
CA ASP A 206 -31.03 -10.56 -32.96
C ASP A 206 -31.49 -9.45 -33.90
N LEU A 207 -31.06 -8.21 -33.67
CA LEU A 207 -31.33 -7.10 -34.58
C LEU A 207 -30.65 -7.29 -35.95
N SER A 208 -29.43 -7.83 -35.97
CA SER A 208 -28.77 -8.13 -37.26
C SER A 208 -29.48 -9.27 -38.01
N ARG A 209 -30.00 -10.29 -37.31
CA ARG A 209 -30.82 -11.35 -37.91
C ARG A 209 -32.13 -10.84 -38.48
N THR A 210 -32.86 -10.00 -37.76
CA THR A 210 -34.12 -9.42 -38.26
C THR A 210 -33.88 -8.52 -39.46
N GLN A 211 -32.81 -7.71 -39.45
CA GLN A 211 -32.41 -6.93 -40.63
C GLN A 211 -32.08 -7.82 -41.84
N GLN A 212 -31.35 -8.92 -41.64
CA GLN A 212 -31.05 -9.87 -42.71
C GLN A 212 -32.32 -10.55 -43.24
N ALA A 213 -33.24 -10.96 -42.37
CA ALA A 213 -34.52 -11.55 -42.75
C ALA A 213 -35.38 -10.58 -43.57
N LEU A 214 -35.46 -9.31 -43.16
CA LEU A 214 -36.18 -8.27 -43.91
C LEU A 214 -35.54 -8.02 -45.28
N LYS A 215 -34.21 -7.94 -45.38
CA LYS A 215 -33.51 -7.82 -46.67
C LYS A 215 -33.79 -9.02 -47.58
N ALA A 216 -33.73 -10.24 -47.04
CA ALA A 216 -34.03 -11.46 -47.79
C ALA A 216 -35.49 -11.53 -48.26
N ALA A 217 -36.45 -11.12 -47.41
CA ALA A 217 -37.86 -11.04 -47.78
C ALA A 217 -38.09 -10.06 -48.94
N ARG A 218 -37.47 -8.87 -48.87
CA ARG A 218 -37.53 -7.85 -49.93
C ARG A 218 -36.97 -8.35 -51.26
N ILE A 219 -35.85 -9.08 -51.22
CA ILE A 219 -35.27 -9.70 -52.43
C ILE A 219 -36.21 -10.76 -53.02
N ARG A 220 -36.82 -11.62 -52.19
CA ARG A 220 -37.78 -12.64 -52.66
C ARG A 220 -38.99 -11.99 -53.34
N GLU A 221 -39.49 -10.90 -52.78
CA GLU A 221 -40.61 -10.15 -53.34
C GLU A 221 -40.27 -9.58 -54.72
N HIS A 222 -39.11 -8.91 -54.86
CA HIS A 222 -38.63 -8.44 -56.16
C HIS A 222 -38.43 -9.56 -57.18
N VAL A 223 -37.86 -10.71 -56.79
CA VAL A 223 -37.71 -11.87 -57.68
C VAL A 223 -39.08 -12.39 -58.12
N ARG A 224 -40.05 -12.46 -57.21
CA ARG A 224 -41.43 -12.90 -57.51
C ARG A 224 -42.11 -11.96 -58.51
N GLU A 225 -41.97 -10.64 -58.34
CA GLU A 225 -42.47 -9.64 -59.30
C GLU A 225 -41.78 -9.76 -60.67
N SER A 226 -40.46 -9.93 -60.67
CA SER A 226 -39.66 -10.12 -61.89
C SER A 226 -40.10 -11.36 -62.68
N LEU A 227 -40.33 -12.47 -61.98
CA LEU A 227 -40.82 -13.72 -62.56
C LEU A 227 -42.27 -13.59 -63.05
N ALA A 228 -43.13 -12.87 -62.33
CA ALA A 228 -44.51 -12.61 -62.76
C ALA A 228 -44.56 -11.79 -64.06
N ARG A 229 -43.66 -10.80 -64.23
CA ARG A 229 -43.52 -10.04 -65.50
C ARG A 229 -42.96 -10.86 -66.66
N ARG A 230 -42.05 -11.81 -66.38
CA ARG A 230 -41.43 -12.66 -67.41
C ARG A 230 -42.27 -13.87 -67.82
N ARG A 231 -43.40 -14.13 -67.18
CA ARG A 231 -44.28 -15.23 -67.57
C ARG A 231 -44.89 -14.88 -68.93
N PRO A 232 -44.52 -15.56 -70.03
CA PRO A 232 -45.16 -15.31 -71.31
C PRO A 232 -46.65 -15.65 -71.22
N PRO A 233 -47.54 -14.94 -71.94
CA PRO A 233 -48.94 -15.33 -72.04
C PRO A 233 -49.03 -16.67 -72.78
N SER A 234 -48.93 -17.79 -72.06
CA SER A 234 -49.09 -19.12 -72.64
C SER A 234 -50.53 -19.57 -72.47
N GLN A 235 -51.13 -19.84 -73.62
CA GLN A 235 -52.18 -20.82 -73.91
C GLN A 235 -52.98 -21.36 -72.71
N ARG A 236 -54.29 -21.07 -72.77
CA ARG A 236 -55.33 -21.60 -71.89
C ARG A 236 -55.14 -23.10 -71.64
N PRO A 237 -55.13 -23.57 -70.38
CA PRO A 237 -55.14 -24.99 -70.10
C PRO A 237 -56.45 -25.61 -70.59
N PRO A 238 -56.42 -26.79 -71.23
CA PRO A 238 -57.63 -27.52 -71.58
C PRO A 238 -58.40 -27.93 -70.32
N SER A 239 -59.72 -27.95 -70.47
CA SER A 239 -60.75 -28.25 -69.49
C SER A 239 -60.52 -29.53 -68.67
N ALA A 240 -61.00 -29.50 -67.44
CA ALA A 240 -60.89 -30.52 -66.38
C ALA A 240 -61.45 -31.93 -66.69
N TRP A 241 -61.89 -32.22 -67.91
CA TRP A 241 -62.47 -33.51 -68.29
C TRP A 241 -61.44 -34.64 -68.51
N ASN A 242 -60.17 -34.34 -68.79
CA ASN A 242 -59.16 -35.37 -69.11
C ASN A 242 -58.39 -35.95 -67.90
N ARG A 243 -58.74 -35.59 -66.66
CA ARG A 243 -58.07 -36.15 -65.46
C ARG A 243 -58.78 -37.35 -64.83
N ILE A 244 -59.98 -37.70 -65.30
CA ILE A 244 -60.75 -38.84 -64.75
C ILE A 244 -60.25 -40.18 -65.31
N SER A 245 -59.55 -40.22 -66.46
CA SER A 245 -59.08 -41.47 -67.08
C SER A 245 -57.69 -41.96 -66.62
N ALA A 246 -56.91 -41.14 -65.91
CA ALA A 246 -55.55 -41.52 -65.46
C ALA A 246 -55.48 -42.06 -64.01
N ALA A 247 -56.61 -42.11 -63.30
CA ALA A 247 -56.70 -42.63 -61.93
C ALA A 247 -57.14 -44.11 -61.85
N LEU A 248 -57.39 -44.77 -62.98
CA LEU A 248 -57.98 -46.13 -63.04
C LEU A 248 -56.97 -47.27 -63.33
N SER A 249 -55.67 -47.00 -63.39
CA SER A 249 -54.67 -48.04 -63.73
C SER A 249 -53.40 -47.96 -62.89
N ARG A 250 -53.52 -48.07 -61.56
CA ARG A 250 -52.39 -48.48 -60.71
C ARG A 250 -52.74 -49.65 -59.80
N PRO A 251 -52.02 -50.79 -59.93
CA PRO A 251 -52.32 -52.01 -59.22
C PRO A 251 -51.95 -51.95 -57.74
N ILE A 252 -52.76 -52.69 -57.00
CA ILE A 252 -52.65 -53.06 -55.59
C ILE A 252 -51.39 -53.89 -55.37
N SER A 253 -50.54 -53.50 -54.42
CA SER A 253 -49.60 -54.42 -53.77
C SER A 253 -49.35 -53.97 -52.32
N ARG A 254 -49.94 -54.77 -51.42
CA ARG A 254 -49.71 -54.83 -49.97
C ARG A 254 -48.27 -55.26 -49.65
N ALA A 255 -47.69 -54.74 -48.58
CA ALA A 255 -46.93 -55.52 -47.59
C ALA A 255 -46.71 -54.65 -46.33
N ILE A 256 -47.45 -54.91 -45.25
CA ILE A 256 -46.99 -55.65 -44.06
C ILE A 256 -46.20 -54.76 -43.09
N SER A 257 -46.89 -54.37 -42.01
CA SER A 257 -46.35 -53.90 -40.73
C SER A 257 -45.49 -55.00 -40.07
N PRO A 258 -44.64 -54.70 -39.06
CA PRO A 258 -45.18 -54.75 -37.70
C PRO A 258 -44.56 -53.78 -36.67
N THR A 259 -45.40 -53.52 -35.67
CA THR A 259 -45.18 -53.22 -34.25
C THR A 259 -43.86 -53.67 -33.60
N ARG A 260 -43.28 -52.82 -32.72
CA ARG A 260 -42.92 -53.08 -31.30
C ARG A 260 -42.22 -51.83 -30.74
N ALA A 261 -42.77 -51.09 -29.77
CA ALA A 261 -42.73 -51.33 -28.33
C ALA A 261 -41.33 -51.61 -27.75
N GLY A 262 -40.89 -50.74 -26.84
CA GLY A 262 -40.03 -51.14 -25.72
C GLY A 262 -38.76 -50.32 -25.48
N SER A 263 -38.81 -49.58 -24.37
CA SER A 263 -37.83 -49.68 -23.27
C SER A 263 -36.38 -49.24 -23.48
N GLY A 264 -36.02 -48.19 -22.73
CA GLY A 264 -35.07 -48.36 -21.64
C GLY A 264 -33.61 -48.03 -21.93
N GLY A 265 -33.11 -47.08 -21.14
CA GLY A 265 -31.89 -47.32 -20.35
C GLY A 265 -30.55 -47.08 -21.04
N GLY A 266 -29.89 -46.01 -20.59
CA GLY A 266 -28.54 -46.15 -20.02
C GLY A 266 -27.36 -46.09 -20.97
N GLY A 267 -26.55 -45.05 -20.75
CA GLY A 267 -25.12 -45.27 -20.58
C GLY A 267 -24.22 -45.01 -21.79
N GLY A 268 -23.50 -43.89 -21.69
CA GLY A 268 -22.04 -43.95 -21.78
C GLY A 268 -21.41 -43.59 -23.12
N ARG A 269 -20.56 -42.55 -23.06
CA ARG A 269 -19.38 -42.27 -23.92
C ARG A 269 -19.70 -42.14 -25.42
N SER A 270 -19.41 -41.00 -26.04
CA SER A 270 -18.04 -40.69 -26.47
C SER A 270 -17.93 -39.27 -27.03
N ASP A 271 -16.68 -38.82 -27.13
CA ASP A 271 -16.18 -37.72 -27.94
C ASP A 271 -16.33 -36.29 -27.44
N GLY A 272 -15.41 -36.00 -26.52
CA GLY A 272 -14.86 -34.67 -26.30
C GLY A 272 -14.27 -34.09 -27.59
N ARG A 273 -15.09 -33.28 -28.28
CA ARG A 273 -14.60 -32.34 -29.29
C ARG A 273 -14.12 -31.08 -28.58
N ARG A 274 -12.84 -31.09 -28.18
CA ARG A 274 -12.05 -29.92 -27.76
C ARG A 274 -12.15 -28.85 -28.85
N ARG A 275 -13.05 -27.87 -28.70
CA ARG A 275 -12.94 -26.60 -29.39
C ARG A 275 -11.89 -25.78 -28.67
N GLY A 276 -10.77 -25.56 -29.35
CA GLY A 276 -9.69 -24.70 -28.92
C GLY A 276 -10.22 -23.33 -28.55
N ARG A 277 -9.95 -22.94 -27.31
CA ARG A 277 -10.02 -21.57 -26.83
C ARG A 277 -8.87 -20.81 -27.53
N PRO A 278 -9.09 -19.68 -28.21
CA PRO A 278 -7.98 -18.83 -28.60
C PRO A 278 -7.36 -18.27 -27.32
N THR A 279 -6.19 -18.79 -26.96
CA THR A 279 -5.28 -18.11 -26.04
C THR A 279 -4.83 -16.84 -26.74
N LEU A 280 -5.41 -15.72 -26.33
CA LEU A 280 -4.81 -14.40 -26.51
C LEU A 280 -3.47 -14.45 -25.77
N ARG A 281 -2.39 -14.71 -26.53
CA ARG A 281 -1.02 -14.48 -26.10
C ARG A 281 -0.91 -12.98 -25.87
N LEU A 282 -1.03 -12.57 -24.62
CA LEU A 282 -0.52 -11.28 -24.18
C LEU A 282 0.99 -11.38 -24.41
N GLN A 283 1.51 -10.68 -25.43
CA GLN A 283 2.92 -10.40 -25.53
C GLN A 283 3.27 -9.57 -24.29
N VAL A 284 3.79 -10.23 -23.27
CA VAL A 284 4.57 -9.57 -22.23
C VAL A 284 5.87 -9.18 -22.93
N VAL A 285 5.99 -7.90 -23.26
CA VAL A 285 7.28 -7.30 -23.60
C VAL A 285 8.15 -7.46 -22.35
N PRO A 286 9.32 -8.11 -22.43
CA PRO A 286 10.25 -8.12 -21.31
C PRO A 286 10.65 -6.68 -21.04
N VAL A 287 10.26 -6.16 -19.88
CA VAL A 287 10.85 -4.95 -19.32
C VAL A 287 12.29 -5.33 -19.00
N ALA A 288 13.23 -4.66 -19.66
CA ALA A 288 14.64 -4.80 -19.37
C ALA A 288 14.87 -4.58 -17.88
N GLU A 289 15.38 -5.61 -17.21
CA GLU A 289 15.96 -5.49 -15.87
C GLU A 289 17.15 -4.54 -16.01
N GLY A 290 16.95 -3.30 -15.57
CA GLY A 290 18.05 -2.39 -15.33
C GLY A 290 18.82 -2.92 -14.13
N GLU A 291 20.05 -3.35 -14.35
CA GLU A 291 21.06 -3.51 -13.31
C GLU A 291 21.10 -2.24 -12.47
N VAL A 292 20.61 -2.36 -11.24
CA VAL A 292 20.90 -1.38 -10.19
C VAL A 292 22.31 -1.67 -9.74
N ALA A 293 23.23 -0.82 -10.17
CA ALA A 293 24.60 -0.81 -9.70
C ALA A 293 24.61 -0.80 -8.16
N GLU A 294 25.26 -1.81 -7.57
CA GLU A 294 25.64 -1.82 -6.17
C GLU A 294 26.54 -0.61 -5.92
N GLY A 295 25.98 0.41 -5.27
CA GLY A 295 26.74 1.51 -4.73
C GLY A 295 27.53 1.03 -3.52
N GLU A 296 28.80 0.74 -3.75
CA GLU A 296 29.82 0.52 -2.74
C GLU A 296 29.89 1.75 -1.80
N VAL A 297 29.37 1.61 -0.59
CA VAL A 297 29.49 2.62 0.46
C VAL A 297 30.91 2.57 0.99
N ALA A 298 31.78 3.38 0.39
CA ALA A 298 33.11 3.65 0.91
C ALA A 298 32.98 4.37 2.27
N THR A 299 33.19 3.63 3.35
CA THR A 299 33.46 4.20 4.68
C THR A 299 34.84 4.85 4.66
N ALA A 300 34.89 6.15 4.33
CA ALA A 300 36.07 6.97 4.51
C ALA A 300 36.26 7.28 6.00
N GLY A 301 37.03 6.45 6.69
CA GLY A 301 37.63 6.78 7.97
C GLY A 301 38.71 7.84 7.78
N LYS A 302 38.37 9.11 8.03
CA LYS A 302 39.37 10.19 8.11
C LYS A 302 39.92 10.23 9.52
N VAL A 303 41.07 9.58 9.71
CA VAL A 303 41.97 9.82 10.85
C VAL A 303 42.59 11.20 10.62
N VAL A 304 42.16 12.19 11.41
CA VAL A 304 42.89 13.44 11.57
C VAL A 304 43.77 13.27 12.80
N SER A 305 45.03 12.92 12.56
CA SER A 305 46.13 13.24 13.47
C SER A 305 46.67 14.58 13.01
N GLU A 306 46.59 15.61 13.86
CA GLU A 306 47.49 16.78 13.83
C GLU A 306 47.30 17.57 15.12
N GLY A 307 48.42 17.84 15.81
CA GLY A 307 48.51 18.75 16.96
C GLY A 307 49.01 18.10 18.23
#